data_AF-A0A3Q7H8T3-F1
#
_entry.id   AF-A0A3Q7H8T3-F1
#
_cell.length_a   1.000
_cell.length_b   1.000
_cell.length_c   1.000
_cell.angle_alpha   90.00
_cell.angle_beta   90.00
_cell.angle_gamma   90.00
#
_symmetry.space_group_name_H-M   'P 1'
#
loop_
_entity.id
_entity.type
_entity.pdbx_description
1 polymer ?
#
loop_
_entity_poly.entity_id
_entity_poly.type
_entity_poly.pdbx_seq_one_letter_code
_entity_poly.pdbx_strand_id
1 'polypeptide(L)'
;MEAIGITRLCHRNLLPTSNPSLTSTFISSFVIGRTSSHNYNRNFPKFLVSATMESSFKPEEARVPVELPLPAPPVTKFKIALCQLSVTTDKERNIVHAQRAIEDAADKGAQLILLPEIWNSPYSNDSFPVYAEDIDAGGDASPSTRMLSEVSRSRKITIIGGSIPERSGDKLYNSCCVFGKDGKLLAKHRKIHLFDIDIPGKMTFKESRTLTAGERPTIVDTEVGRIGIGICYDIRFQELAAIYAARGAHLLCYPGAFNMTTGPLHWELLQRARAADCQLYVATCSPARDGGSSYVAWGHSTLVGPFGEVLMTTEHEETTLVAEIDYSVIEQRRTYLPFQKQRRGDLYQLVDVERLTCKGAK
;
A
#
# COMPACT_ATOMS: atom_id res chain seq x y z
N MET A 1 33.74 -47.01 5.95
CA MET A 1 33.43 -48.16 5.08
C MET A 1 32.03 -47.94 4.56
N GLU A 2 31.94 -47.19 3.46
CA GLU A 2 31.45 -47.63 2.13
C GLU A 2 29.90 -47.60 2.08
N ALA A 3 29.27 -46.56 1.51
CA ALA A 3 29.14 -46.19 0.09
C ALA A 3 28.36 -47.19 -0.75
N ILE A 4 27.09 -46.87 -1.06
CA ILE A 4 26.44 -47.28 -2.32
C ILE A 4 25.62 -46.10 -2.83
N GLY A 5 26.07 -45.50 -3.93
CA GLY A 5 25.27 -44.64 -4.79
C GLY A 5 24.71 -45.43 -5.96
N ILE A 6 23.58 -44.99 -6.51
CA ILE A 6 23.14 -45.39 -7.85
C ILE A 6 22.65 -44.14 -8.59
N THR A 7 23.26 -43.91 -9.74
CA THR A 7 23.03 -42.83 -10.70
C THR A 7 22.62 -43.47 -12.04
N ARG A 8 21.54 -42.96 -12.65
CA ARG A 8 21.18 -42.86 -14.09
C ARG A 8 21.20 -44.08 -15.04
N LEU A 9 20.17 -44.13 -15.92
CA LEU A 9 20.14 -44.03 -17.41
C LEU A 9 18.97 -44.89 -17.99
N CYS A 10 17.97 -44.31 -18.67
CA CYS A 10 17.84 -44.01 -20.12
C CYS A 10 17.46 -45.18 -21.05
N HIS A 11 16.31 -45.06 -21.75
CA HIS A 11 16.14 -45.13 -23.23
C HIS A 11 14.65 -44.87 -23.61
N ARG A 12 14.29 -43.85 -24.43
CA ARG A 12 14.19 -43.77 -25.93
C ARG A 12 13.15 -44.74 -26.52
N ASN A 13 12.30 -44.46 -27.52
CA ASN A 13 12.06 -43.42 -28.55
C ASN A 13 10.61 -43.67 -29.09
N LEU A 14 9.88 -42.77 -29.76
CA LEU A 14 9.99 -42.47 -31.20
C LEU A 14 9.10 -41.28 -31.64
N LEU A 15 9.63 -40.57 -32.63
CA LEU A 15 9.23 -39.40 -33.46
C LEU A 15 8.23 -39.82 -34.60
N PRO A 16 7.64 -38.92 -35.47
CA PRO A 16 8.37 -38.07 -36.44
C PRO A 16 7.76 -36.67 -36.82
N THR A 17 8.59 -35.61 -36.91
CA THR A 17 9.17 -34.91 -38.12
C THR A 17 8.26 -33.81 -38.71
N SER A 18 8.68 -32.63 -39.18
CA SER A 18 9.97 -32.09 -39.65
C SER A 18 9.93 -30.54 -39.77
N ASN A 19 11.09 -29.91 -39.56
CA ASN A 19 11.52 -28.50 -39.80
C ASN A 19 11.80 -28.24 -41.32
N PRO A 20 12.26 -27.08 -41.86
CA PRO A 20 13.00 -25.97 -41.21
C PRO A 20 12.79 -24.50 -41.70
N SER A 21 13.31 -23.58 -40.88
CA SER A 21 13.93 -22.23 -41.10
C SER A 21 13.74 -21.43 -42.40
N LEU A 22 13.58 -20.09 -42.28
CA LEU A 22 14.46 -19.08 -42.90
C LEU A 22 14.15 -17.66 -42.40
N THR A 23 15.21 -16.96 -42.00
CA THR A 23 15.31 -15.52 -41.77
C THR A 23 15.21 -14.75 -43.10
N SER A 24 14.51 -13.61 -43.14
CA SER A 24 14.72 -12.60 -44.20
C SER A 24 14.32 -11.19 -43.76
N THR A 25 15.32 -10.32 -43.84
CA THR A 25 15.31 -8.86 -43.80
C THR A 25 14.55 -8.31 -45.02
N PHE A 26 13.64 -7.35 -44.84
CA PHE A 26 13.13 -6.54 -45.97
C PHE A 26 13.37 -5.06 -45.72
N ILE A 27 14.39 -4.55 -46.42
CA ILE A 27 14.58 -3.16 -46.82
C ILE A 27 13.71 -2.96 -48.05
N SER A 28 12.89 -1.90 -48.09
CA SER A 28 12.25 -1.44 -49.33
C SER A 28 12.57 0.04 -49.54
N SER A 29 13.47 0.26 -50.49
CA SER A 29 13.77 1.56 -51.09
C SER A 29 12.62 1.95 -52.01
N PHE A 30 12.02 3.13 -51.81
CA PHE A 30 11.13 3.73 -52.79
C PHE A 30 11.91 4.63 -53.75
N VAL A 31 11.78 4.30 -55.03
CA VAL A 31 12.38 4.97 -56.19
C VAL A 31 11.59 6.23 -56.53
N ILE A 32 12.32 7.30 -56.86
CA ILE A 32 11.84 8.58 -57.37
C ILE A 32 11.34 8.41 -58.82
N GLY A 33 10.09 8.81 -59.08
CA GLY A 33 9.55 9.01 -60.43
C GLY A 33 8.90 10.40 -60.55
N ARG A 34 9.51 11.27 -61.35
CA ARG A 34 8.96 12.58 -61.78
C ARG A 34 8.08 12.40 -63.02
N THR A 35 7.24 13.42 -63.26
CA THR A 35 6.38 13.78 -64.44
C THR A 35 4.90 13.58 -64.13
N SER A 36 3.96 14.46 -64.47
CA SER A 36 3.92 15.63 -65.36
C SER A 36 2.76 16.53 -64.89
N SER A 37 2.90 17.84 -65.08
CA SER A 37 1.94 18.89 -64.75
C SER A 37 0.68 18.82 -65.60
N HIS A 38 -0.50 18.80 -64.97
CA HIS A 38 -1.76 19.18 -65.60
C HIS A 38 -2.51 20.17 -64.70
N ASN A 39 -2.64 21.40 -65.21
CA ASN A 39 -3.50 22.45 -64.68
C ASN A 39 -4.96 22.03 -64.81
N TYR A 40 -5.67 21.91 -63.70
CA TYR A 40 -7.11 22.07 -63.67
C TYR A 40 -7.49 23.08 -62.60
N ASN A 41 -7.91 24.24 -63.09
CA ASN A 41 -8.45 25.34 -62.33
C ASN A 41 -9.83 24.90 -61.79
N ARG A 42 -9.93 24.61 -60.49
CA ARG A 42 -11.21 24.42 -59.79
C ARG A 42 -11.20 25.24 -58.51
N ASN A 43 -12.09 26.23 -58.48
CA ASN A 43 -12.45 27.03 -57.32
C ASN A 43 -12.79 26.13 -56.13
N PHE A 44 -11.93 26.09 -55.11
CA PHE A 44 -12.30 25.62 -53.79
C PHE A 44 -12.83 26.82 -52.98
N PRO A 45 -14.00 26.71 -52.32
CA PRO A 45 -14.44 27.74 -51.40
C PRO A 45 -13.44 27.84 -50.25
N LYS A 46 -13.15 29.06 -49.80
CA LYS A 46 -12.40 29.31 -48.57
C LYS A 46 -13.04 28.49 -47.45
N PHE A 47 -12.35 27.44 -46.99
CA PHE A 47 -12.72 26.80 -45.74
C PHE A 47 -12.60 27.86 -44.65
N LEU A 48 -13.74 28.18 -44.04
CA LEU A 48 -13.79 28.89 -42.77
C LEU A 48 -12.88 28.12 -41.82
N VAL A 49 -11.86 28.79 -41.28
CA VAL A 49 -11.11 28.28 -40.13
C VAL A 49 -12.16 28.08 -39.04
N SER A 50 -12.45 26.81 -38.73
CA SER A 50 -13.28 26.46 -37.58
C SER A 50 -12.65 27.15 -36.38
N ALA A 51 -13.38 28.10 -35.78
CA ALA A 51 -13.03 28.62 -34.47
C ALA A 51 -12.86 27.39 -33.56
N THR A 52 -11.64 27.15 -33.11
CA THR A 52 -11.40 26.26 -31.99
C THR A 52 -12.27 26.80 -30.87
N MET A 53 -13.34 26.08 -30.52
CA MET A 53 -14.06 26.35 -29.29
C MET A 53 -13.06 26.11 -28.16
N GLU A 54 -12.41 27.17 -27.72
CA GLU A 54 -11.65 27.15 -26.49
C GLU A 54 -12.63 26.76 -25.39
N SER A 55 -12.33 25.64 -24.75
CA SER A 55 -13.08 25.15 -23.61
C SER A 55 -13.19 26.27 -22.58
N SER A 56 -14.42 26.64 -22.20
CA SER A 56 -14.68 27.59 -21.11
C SER A 56 -14.27 27.06 -19.73
N PHE A 57 -13.83 25.80 -19.65
CA PHE A 57 -13.29 25.22 -18.44
C PHE A 57 -11.90 25.80 -18.15
N LYS A 58 -11.80 26.44 -16.99
CA LYS A 58 -10.58 27.00 -16.41
C LYS A 58 -10.04 26.05 -15.34
N PRO A 59 -9.04 25.21 -15.67
CA PRO A 59 -8.55 24.16 -14.77
C PRO A 59 -8.00 24.66 -13.43
N GLU A 60 -7.63 25.94 -13.35
CA GLU A 60 -7.18 26.63 -12.16
C GLU A 60 -8.31 26.96 -11.17
N GLU A 61 -9.50 27.29 -11.67
CA GLU A 61 -10.68 27.63 -10.84
C GLU A 61 -11.33 26.37 -10.25
N ALA A 62 -11.07 25.20 -10.84
CA ALA A 62 -11.56 23.90 -10.40
C ALA A 62 -10.65 23.18 -9.37
N ARG A 63 -9.63 23.85 -8.82
CA ARG A 63 -8.70 23.26 -7.83
C ARG A 63 -9.11 23.59 -6.40
N VAL A 64 -10.19 22.95 -5.94
CA VAL A 64 -10.67 23.11 -4.56
C VAL A 64 -10.68 21.74 -3.85
N PRO A 65 -10.05 21.62 -2.67
CA PRO A 65 -9.28 22.66 -1.97
C PRO A 65 -7.97 23.00 -2.70
N VAL A 66 -7.47 24.22 -2.45
CA VAL A 66 -6.20 24.70 -3.02
C VAL A 66 -5.10 23.65 -2.82
N GLU A 67 -4.51 23.26 -3.94
CA GLU A 67 -3.37 22.36 -4.01
C GLU A 67 -2.27 22.87 -3.08
N LEU A 68 -1.89 22.04 -2.09
CA LEU A 68 -0.70 22.35 -1.31
C LEU A 68 0.51 21.92 -2.14
N PRO A 69 1.60 22.71 -2.12
CA PRO A 69 2.89 22.21 -2.57
C PRO A 69 3.15 20.86 -1.90
N LEU A 70 3.25 19.81 -2.70
CA LEU A 70 3.56 18.49 -2.19
C LEU A 70 5.00 18.54 -1.65
N PRO A 71 5.24 18.08 -0.41
CA PRO A 71 6.59 18.06 0.13
C PRO A 71 7.46 17.16 -0.76
N ALA A 72 8.69 17.59 -1.05
CA ALA A 72 9.66 16.68 -1.65
C ALA A 72 9.98 15.56 -0.65
N PRO A 73 10.08 14.30 -1.09
CA PRO A 73 10.49 13.23 -0.18
C PRO A 73 11.95 13.48 0.25
N PRO A 74 12.32 13.20 1.52
CA PRO A 74 13.69 13.43 2.00
C PRO A 74 14.74 12.53 1.32
N VAL A 75 14.29 11.41 0.73
CA VAL A 75 15.11 10.46 -0.03
C VAL A 75 14.41 10.10 -1.33
N THR A 76 15.18 9.82 -2.38
CA THR A 76 14.61 9.36 -3.67
C THR A 76 14.31 7.87 -3.63
N LYS A 77 15.22 7.08 -3.04
CA LYS A 77 15.16 5.62 -3.00
C LYS A 77 15.45 5.09 -1.61
N PHE A 78 14.74 4.05 -1.20
CA PHE A 78 14.98 3.32 0.04
C PHE A 78 14.38 1.93 -0.04
N LYS A 79 14.74 1.05 0.90
CA LYS A 79 14.14 -0.28 1.01
C LYS A 79 13.05 -0.31 2.08
N ILE A 80 11.90 -0.89 1.73
CA ILE A 80 10.82 -1.24 2.66
C ILE A 80 10.82 -2.75 2.90
N ALA A 81 10.52 -3.17 4.13
CA ALA A 81 10.21 -4.56 4.45
C ALA A 81 8.75 -4.75 4.87
N LEU A 82 8.13 -5.83 4.40
CA LEU A 82 6.80 -6.29 4.80
C LEU A 82 6.99 -7.60 5.56
N CYS A 83 6.72 -7.59 6.87
CA CYS A 83 6.90 -8.75 7.73
C CYS A 83 5.57 -9.49 7.91
N GLN A 84 5.27 -10.45 7.03
CA GLN A 84 4.10 -11.31 7.20
C GLN A 84 4.37 -12.32 8.32
N LEU A 85 3.82 -12.09 9.51
CA LEU A 85 4.12 -12.86 10.72
C LEU A 85 3.04 -13.92 11.00
N SER A 86 3.45 -15.10 11.46
CA SER A 86 2.56 -16.02 12.17
C SER A 86 2.25 -15.46 13.55
N VAL A 87 0.97 -15.43 13.90
CA VAL A 87 0.50 -14.89 15.17
C VAL A 87 -0.04 -16.03 16.02
N THR A 88 0.41 -16.10 17.27
CA THR A 88 0.02 -17.13 18.24
C THR A 88 -0.82 -16.54 19.38
N THR A 89 -1.32 -17.38 20.28
CA THR A 89 -1.98 -16.94 21.51
C THR A 89 -0.99 -16.43 22.57
N ASP A 90 0.32 -16.64 22.41
CA ASP A 90 1.35 -16.20 23.34
C ASP A 90 1.89 -14.83 22.90
N LYS A 91 1.54 -13.79 23.66
CA LYS A 91 1.94 -12.41 23.38
C LYS A 91 3.46 -12.24 23.41
N GLU A 92 4.12 -12.78 24.41
CA GLU A 92 5.58 -12.62 24.56
C GLU A 92 6.31 -13.29 23.40
N ARG A 93 5.85 -14.49 23.01
CA ARG A 93 6.36 -15.17 21.81
C ARG A 93 6.15 -14.34 20.55
N ASN A 94 4.98 -13.73 20.38
CA ASN A 94 4.70 -12.86 19.23
C ASN A 94 5.63 -11.62 19.21
N ILE A 95 5.90 -10.99 20.36
CA ILE A 95 6.81 -9.85 20.49
C ILE A 95 8.24 -10.23 20.13
N VAL A 96 8.77 -11.30 20.69
CA VAL A 96 10.12 -11.80 20.39
C VAL A 96 10.24 -12.16 18.91
N HIS A 97 9.20 -12.76 18.34
CA HIS A 97 9.17 -13.15 16.94
C HIS A 97 9.15 -11.95 15.99
N ALA A 98 8.29 -10.95 16.26
CA ALA A 98 8.24 -9.71 15.51
C ALA A 98 9.57 -8.95 15.57
N GLN A 99 10.21 -8.90 16.74
CA GLN A 99 11.53 -8.31 16.91
C GLN A 99 12.57 -8.96 15.99
N ARG A 100 12.62 -10.30 15.95
CA ARG A 100 13.56 -11.03 15.08
C ARG A 100 13.32 -10.72 13.60
N ALA A 101 12.07 -10.73 13.15
CA ALA A 101 11.72 -10.40 11.76
C ALA A 101 12.11 -8.95 11.40
N ILE A 102 11.93 -8.01 12.33
CA ILE A 102 12.38 -6.61 12.19
C ILE A 102 13.90 -6.53 12.04
N GLU A 103 14.63 -7.22 12.91
CA GLU A 103 16.09 -7.20 12.89
C GLU A 103 16.65 -7.84 11.62
N ASP A 104 16.10 -8.98 11.18
CA ASP A 104 16.46 -9.64 9.92
C ASP A 104 16.18 -8.76 8.70
N ALA A 105 15.08 -8.00 8.71
CA ALA A 105 14.76 -7.03 7.66
C ALA A 105 15.74 -5.85 7.65
N ALA A 106 16.10 -5.34 8.83
CA ALA A 106 17.08 -4.27 8.99
C ALA A 106 18.47 -4.72 8.48
N ASP A 107 18.88 -5.95 8.78
CA ASP A 107 20.14 -6.54 8.30
C ASP A 107 20.16 -6.70 6.77
N LYS A 108 18.99 -6.82 6.12
CA LYS A 108 18.83 -6.79 4.65
C LYS A 108 18.78 -5.36 4.07
N GLY A 109 18.95 -4.34 4.92
CA GLY A 109 19.03 -2.93 4.57
C GLY A 109 17.69 -2.22 4.47
N ALA A 110 16.61 -2.77 5.02
CA ALA A 110 15.32 -2.08 5.10
C ALA A 110 15.45 -0.83 5.98
N GLN A 111 14.97 0.30 5.48
CA GLN A 111 14.91 1.58 6.21
C GLN A 111 13.52 1.86 6.76
N LEU A 112 12.49 1.25 6.16
CA LEU A 112 11.11 1.25 6.62
C LEU A 112 10.65 -0.19 6.80
N ILE A 113 10.01 -0.49 7.93
CA ILE A 113 9.41 -1.81 8.18
C ILE A 113 7.93 -1.65 8.45
N LEU A 114 7.11 -2.52 7.85
CA LEU A 114 5.68 -2.62 8.08
C LEU A 114 5.35 -3.98 8.72
N LEU A 115 4.77 -3.94 9.92
CA LEU A 115 4.19 -5.11 10.59
C LEU A 115 2.69 -5.27 10.24
N PRO A 116 2.08 -6.43 10.51
CA PRO A 116 0.68 -6.69 10.17
C PRO A 116 -0.32 -6.18 11.21
N GLU A 117 -1.62 -6.25 10.89
CA GLU A 117 -2.71 -5.93 11.83
C GLU A 117 -2.77 -6.94 12.98
N ILE A 118 -2.97 -6.45 14.22
CA ILE A 118 -3.10 -7.22 15.46
C ILE A 118 -2.04 -8.34 15.53
N TRP A 119 -0.77 -7.97 15.38
CA TRP A 119 0.32 -8.93 15.29
C TRP A 119 0.73 -9.51 16.65
N ASN A 120 0.35 -8.86 17.76
CA ASN A 120 0.73 -9.26 19.11
C ASN A 120 -0.24 -10.25 19.77
N SER A 121 -1.37 -10.57 19.14
CA SER A 121 -2.44 -11.36 19.75
C SER A 121 -3.40 -11.97 18.72
N PRO A 122 -4.23 -12.98 19.08
CA PRO A 122 -5.26 -13.48 18.17
C PRO A 122 -6.29 -12.40 17.80
N TYR A 123 -6.73 -12.40 16.53
CA TYR A 123 -7.74 -11.47 16.05
C TYR A 123 -9.15 -11.94 16.44
N SER A 124 -9.62 -11.56 17.64
CA SER A 124 -10.98 -11.88 18.09
C SER A 124 -11.51 -10.89 19.12
N ASN A 125 -12.84 -10.73 19.17
CA ASN A 125 -13.53 -9.86 20.14
C ASN A 125 -13.26 -10.25 21.60
N ASP A 126 -13.00 -11.53 21.88
CA ASP A 126 -12.70 -12.03 23.23
C ASP A 126 -11.22 -11.80 23.60
N SER A 127 -10.33 -11.77 22.60
CA SER A 127 -8.91 -11.51 22.80
C SER A 127 -8.62 -10.02 23.01
N PHE A 128 -9.27 -9.11 22.28
CA PHE A 128 -8.90 -7.69 22.33
C PHE A 128 -8.81 -7.11 23.76
N PRO A 129 -9.76 -7.34 24.69
CA PRO A 129 -9.68 -6.78 26.04
C PRO A 129 -8.53 -7.37 26.87
N VAL A 130 -8.23 -8.66 26.68
CA VAL A 130 -7.22 -9.39 27.44
C VAL A 130 -5.81 -9.00 26.99
N TYR A 131 -5.63 -8.78 25.69
CA TYR A 131 -4.33 -8.47 25.10
C TYR A 131 -4.08 -6.97 24.93
N ALA A 132 -5.06 -6.11 25.24
CA ALA A 132 -4.91 -4.68 25.09
C ALA A 132 -3.82 -4.09 25.99
N GLU A 133 -3.07 -3.15 25.42
CA GLU A 133 -1.97 -2.46 26.08
C GLU A 133 -2.27 -0.96 26.22
N ASP A 134 -1.83 -0.36 27.33
CA ASP A 134 -1.89 1.08 27.51
C ASP A 134 -0.65 1.73 26.89
N ILE A 135 -0.80 2.13 25.63
CA ILE A 135 0.28 2.72 24.82
C ILE A 135 0.76 4.04 25.42
N ASP A 136 -0.13 4.82 26.03
CA ASP A 136 0.20 6.15 26.56
C ASP A 136 0.92 6.06 27.91
N ALA A 137 0.60 5.04 28.72
CA ALA A 137 1.37 4.72 29.93
C ALA A 137 2.78 4.19 29.58
N GLY A 138 2.94 3.52 28.43
CA GLY A 138 4.20 2.98 27.97
C GLY A 138 4.80 1.93 28.91
N GLY A 139 6.09 1.65 28.76
CA GLY A 139 6.78 0.71 29.65
C GLY A 139 6.12 -0.67 29.71
N ASP A 140 5.92 -1.21 30.92
CA ASP A 140 5.38 -2.56 31.11
C ASP A 140 3.88 -2.63 30.79
N ALA A 141 3.21 -1.48 30.74
CA ALA A 141 1.83 -1.39 30.30
C ALA A 141 1.68 -1.54 28.77
N SER A 142 2.78 -1.35 28.02
CA SER A 142 2.83 -1.63 26.59
C SER A 142 4.16 -2.23 26.12
N PRO A 143 4.42 -3.53 26.44
CA PRO A 143 5.64 -4.20 26.02
C PRO A 143 5.79 -4.27 24.50
N SER A 144 4.69 -4.32 23.74
CA SER A 144 4.74 -4.35 22.27
C SER A 144 5.33 -3.05 21.72
N THR A 145 4.85 -1.89 22.19
CA THR A 145 5.35 -0.59 21.71
C THR A 145 6.72 -0.24 22.26
N ARG A 146 7.05 -0.68 23.48
CA ARG A 146 8.41 -0.59 24.02
C ARG A 146 9.42 -1.28 23.10
N MET A 147 9.15 -2.54 22.73
CA MET A 147 10.02 -3.31 21.84
C MET A 147 10.22 -2.57 20.51
N LEU A 148 9.14 -2.09 19.90
CA LEU A 148 9.20 -1.35 18.63
C LEU A 148 10.06 -0.08 18.74
N SER A 149 9.88 0.71 19.81
CA SER A 149 10.71 1.89 20.09
C SER A 149 12.19 1.53 20.23
N GLU A 150 12.51 0.49 21.01
CA GLU A 150 13.89 0.07 21.29
C GLU A 150 14.61 -0.42 20.05
N VAL A 151 13.97 -1.29 19.26
CA VAL A 151 14.57 -1.84 18.04
C VAL A 151 14.66 -0.79 16.92
N SER A 152 13.69 0.12 16.83
CA SER A 152 13.72 1.26 15.90
C SER A 152 14.95 2.14 16.16
N ARG A 153 15.25 2.42 17.44
CA ARG A 153 16.42 3.20 17.86
C ARG A 153 17.73 2.45 17.65
N SER A 154 17.80 1.17 18.03
CA SER A 154 19.05 0.40 17.96
C SER A 154 19.47 0.12 16.52
N ARG A 155 18.50 -0.16 15.64
CA ARG A 155 18.72 -0.42 14.21
C ARG A 155 18.66 0.85 13.33
N LYS A 156 18.26 2.00 13.89
CA LYS A 156 18.14 3.30 13.21
C LYS A 156 17.21 3.26 11.99
N ILE A 157 16.07 2.59 12.13
CA ILE A 157 15.07 2.38 11.08
C ILE A 157 13.76 3.09 11.44
N THR A 158 12.86 3.26 10.49
CA THR A 158 11.47 3.66 10.76
C THR A 158 10.58 2.43 10.78
N ILE A 159 9.67 2.34 11.75
CA ILE A 159 8.75 1.20 11.87
C ILE A 159 7.31 1.68 11.87
N ILE A 160 6.53 1.20 10.90
CA ILE A 160 5.08 1.19 10.97
C ILE A 160 4.69 -0.08 11.73
N GLY A 161 4.38 0.08 13.00
CA GLY A 161 4.26 -0.98 13.99
C GLY A 161 3.03 -1.87 13.86
N GLY A 162 2.50 -2.04 12.64
CA GLY A 162 1.33 -2.86 12.39
C GLY A 162 0.15 -2.33 13.17
N SER A 163 -0.62 -3.19 13.80
CA SER A 163 -1.48 -2.74 14.90
C SER A 163 -1.52 -3.70 16.07
N ILE A 164 -1.96 -3.18 17.22
CA ILE A 164 -2.24 -3.93 18.45
C ILE A 164 -3.57 -3.46 19.05
N PRO A 165 -4.22 -4.26 19.91
CA PRO A 165 -5.32 -3.76 20.73
C PRO A 165 -4.76 -2.74 21.74
N GLU A 166 -5.29 -1.52 21.71
CA GLU A 166 -4.95 -0.44 22.64
C GLU A 166 -6.04 -0.30 23.69
N ARG A 167 -5.65 -0.12 24.94
CA ARG A 167 -6.52 0.32 26.03
C ARG A 167 -6.30 1.80 26.30
N SER A 168 -7.39 2.57 26.36
CA SER A 168 -7.37 3.99 26.72
C SER A 168 -8.61 4.31 27.54
N GLY A 169 -8.45 4.36 28.86
CA GLY A 169 -9.56 4.40 29.80
C GLY A 169 -10.42 3.14 29.72
N ASP A 170 -11.72 3.33 29.56
CA ASP A 170 -12.74 2.28 29.40
C ASP A 170 -12.86 1.76 27.96
N LYS A 171 -12.19 2.41 27.00
CA LYS A 171 -12.28 2.09 25.58
C LYS A 171 -11.12 1.24 25.10
N LEU A 172 -11.41 0.47 24.07
CA LEU A 172 -10.45 -0.33 23.33
C LEU A 172 -10.38 0.15 21.88
N TYR A 173 -9.19 0.12 21.28
CA TYR A 173 -8.97 0.52 19.88
C TYR A 173 -8.08 -0.48 19.16
N ASN A 174 -8.15 -0.50 17.83
CA ASN A 174 -7.17 -1.15 16.96
C ASN A 174 -6.17 -0.08 16.51
N SER A 175 -4.93 -0.14 17.01
CA SER A 175 -4.02 1.01 16.94
C SER A 175 -2.67 0.68 16.32
N CYS A 176 -2.28 1.49 15.34
CA CYS A 176 -1.00 1.46 14.64
C CYS A 176 -0.10 2.59 15.14
N CYS A 177 1.06 2.22 15.71
CA CYS A 177 2.07 3.17 16.15
C CYS A 177 3.20 3.27 15.12
N VAL A 178 3.67 4.49 14.86
CA VAL A 178 4.81 4.75 13.97
C VAL A 178 5.99 5.22 14.81
N PHE A 179 7.12 4.51 14.71
CA PHE A 179 8.36 4.84 15.41
C PHE A 179 9.42 5.35 14.43
N GLY A 180 10.09 6.44 14.81
CA GLY A 180 11.21 7.00 14.07
C GLY A 180 12.54 6.32 14.43
N LYS A 181 13.60 6.65 13.66
CA LYS A 181 14.96 6.10 13.84
C LYS A 181 15.60 6.35 15.22
N ASP A 182 15.04 7.29 15.99
CA ASP A 182 15.47 7.61 17.35
C ASP A 182 14.65 6.87 18.44
N GLY A 183 13.70 6.04 18.02
CA GLY A 183 12.78 5.31 18.88
C GLY A 183 11.56 6.12 19.33
N LYS A 184 11.41 7.38 18.90
CA LYS A 184 10.25 8.19 19.29
C LYS A 184 8.99 7.75 18.56
N LEU A 185 7.87 7.75 19.27
CA LEU A 185 6.54 7.62 18.68
C LEU A 185 6.21 8.89 17.89
N LEU A 186 6.18 8.77 16.55
CA LEU A 186 5.88 9.87 15.63
C LEU A 186 4.38 10.04 15.41
N ALA A 187 3.63 8.94 15.41
CA ALA A 187 2.18 8.95 15.22
C ALA A 187 1.52 7.71 15.83
N LYS A 188 0.24 7.84 16.21
CA LYS A 188 -0.64 6.75 16.63
C LYS A 188 -1.95 6.86 15.87
N HIS A 189 -2.21 5.90 14.98
CA HIS A 189 -3.43 5.81 14.20
C HIS A 189 -4.37 4.80 14.83
N ARG A 190 -5.59 5.22 15.18
CA ARG A 190 -6.68 4.32 15.59
C ARG A 190 -7.54 4.05 14.35
N LYS A 191 -7.81 2.77 14.07
CA LYS A 191 -8.62 2.33 12.92
C LYS A 191 -9.94 3.10 12.88
N ILE A 192 -10.19 3.79 11.77
CA ILE A 192 -11.34 4.69 11.65
C ILE A 192 -12.59 3.89 11.29
N HIS A 193 -12.45 2.95 10.36
CA HIS A 193 -13.57 2.14 9.89
C HIS A 193 -13.48 0.73 10.49
N LEU A 194 -14.32 0.47 11.49
CA LEU A 194 -14.38 -0.84 12.14
C LEU A 194 -14.93 -1.91 11.19
N PHE A 195 -14.41 -3.12 11.32
CA PHE A 195 -14.80 -4.26 10.49
C PHE A 195 -16.11 -4.89 10.98
N ASP A 196 -17.23 -4.31 10.53
CA ASP A 196 -18.56 -4.82 10.77
C ASP A 196 -19.14 -5.39 9.47
N ILE A 197 -19.09 -6.71 9.33
CA ILE A 197 -19.65 -7.41 8.17
C ILE A 197 -20.56 -8.56 8.59
N ASP A 198 -21.55 -8.82 7.75
CA ASP A 198 -22.38 -10.01 7.81
C ASP A 198 -22.60 -10.53 6.39
N ILE A 199 -21.94 -11.64 6.07
CA ILE A 199 -22.03 -12.33 4.79
C ILE A 199 -22.72 -13.67 5.06
N PRO A 200 -24.03 -13.78 4.79
CA PRO A 200 -24.82 -14.97 5.10
C PRO A 200 -24.16 -16.26 4.60
N GLY A 201 -24.04 -17.24 5.51
CA GLY A 201 -23.45 -18.55 5.21
C GLY A 201 -21.93 -18.56 4.99
N LYS A 202 -21.23 -17.43 5.16
CA LYS A 202 -19.78 -17.35 4.99
C LYS A 202 -19.07 -16.78 6.21
N MET A 203 -19.37 -15.54 6.59
CA MET A 203 -18.66 -14.86 7.68
C MET A 203 -19.46 -13.71 8.27
N THR A 204 -19.51 -13.67 9.59
CA THR A 204 -20.03 -12.54 10.35
C THR A 204 -18.94 -12.13 11.33
N PHE A 205 -18.59 -10.84 11.33
CA PHE A 205 -17.65 -10.28 12.29
C PHE A 205 -18.08 -8.85 12.60
N LYS A 206 -18.13 -8.50 13.89
CA LYS A 206 -18.53 -7.17 14.35
C LYS A 206 -17.47 -6.64 15.31
N GLU A 207 -16.47 -5.96 14.76
CA GLU A 207 -15.35 -5.38 15.53
C GLU A 207 -15.87 -4.31 16.51
N SER A 208 -16.93 -3.58 16.15
CA SER A 208 -17.57 -2.55 16.99
C SER A 208 -18.25 -3.08 18.25
N ARG A 209 -18.38 -4.40 18.40
CA ARG A 209 -18.84 -5.00 19.67
C ARG A 209 -17.85 -4.76 20.81
N THR A 210 -16.57 -4.66 20.49
CA THR A 210 -15.49 -4.57 21.49
C THR A 210 -14.62 -3.33 21.28
N LEU A 211 -14.35 -2.94 20.03
CA LEU A 211 -13.46 -1.82 19.70
C LEU A 211 -14.24 -0.54 19.42
N THR A 212 -13.57 0.58 19.68
CA THR A 212 -14.02 1.94 19.38
C THR A 212 -13.28 2.44 18.13
N ALA A 213 -14.00 3.17 17.28
CA ALA A 213 -13.43 3.79 16.08
C ALA A 213 -12.47 4.94 16.44
N GLY A 214 -11.44 5.11 15.62
CA GLY A 214 -10.62 6.31 15.61
C GLY A 214 -11.36 7.51 15.02
N GLU A 215 -10.92 8.71 15.38
CA GLU A 215 -11.64 9.96 15.09
C GLU A 215 -10.93 10.85 14.05
N ARG A 216 -9.74 10.47 13.58
CA ARG A 216 -8.94 11.30 12.67
C ARG A 216 -8.08 10.49 11.70
N PRO A 217 -7.93 10.94 10.44
CA PRO A 217 -6.88 10.48 9.54
C PRO A 217 -5.49 10.65 10.17
N THR A 218 -4.55 9.79 9.82
CA THR A 218 -3.17 9.87 10.33
C THR A 218 -2.18 9.93 9.18
N ILE A 219 -1.47 11.05 9.10
CA ILE A 219 -0.38 11.28 8.17
C ILE A 219 0.86 11.67 8.97
N VAL A 220 2.00 11.08 8.63
CA VAL A 220 3.24 11.23 9.40
C VAL A 220 4.40 11.52 8.46
N ASP A 221 5.19 12.52 8.82
CA ASP A 221 6.46 12.80 8.16
C ASP A 221 7.55 11.94 8.78
N THR A 222 8.28 11.22 7.93
CA THR A 222 9.38 10.35 8.32
C THR A 222 10.59 10.64 7.44
N GLU A 223 11.73 10.05 7.79
CA GLU A 223 12.97 10.16 7.02
C GLU A 223 12.86 9.53 5.61
N VAL A 224 11.90 8.63 5.41
CA VAL A 224 11.63 8.00 4.10
C VAL A 224 10.45 8.66 3.37
N GLY A 225 9.95 9.79 3.88
CA GLY A 225 8.85 10.54 3.27
C GLY A 225 7.58 10.57 4.11
N ARG A 226 6.58 11.27 3.57
CA ARG A 226 5.25 11.42 4.16
C ARG A 226 4.40 10.16 3.90
N ILE A 227 3.88 9.56 4.97
CA ILE A 227 3.14 8.29 4.93
C ILE A 227 1.72 8.50 5.46
N GLY A 228 0.72 8.03 4.71
CA GLY A 228 -0.66 7.90 5.20
C GLY A 228 -0.88 6.52 5.82
N ILE A 229 -1.52 6.47 6.99
CA ILE A 229 -1.77 5.22 7.73
C ILE A 229 -3.26 4.88 7.70
N GLY A 230 -3.61 3.66 7.31
CA GLY A 230 -4.92 3.08 7.55
C GLY A 230 -4.77 1.66 8.08
N ILE A 231 -5.80 1.07 8.66
CA ILE A 231 -5.78 -0.33 9.09
C ILE A 231 -6.88 -1.09 8.38
N CYS A 232 -6.48 -2.13 7.64
CA CYS A 232 -7.34 -3.16 7.07
C CYS A 232 -8.57 -2.61 6.33
N TYR A 233 -9.72 -2.55 7.00
CA TYR A 233 -10.99 -2.12 6.45
C TYR A 233 -10.97 -0.66 5.97
N ASP A 234 -10.08 0.18 6.51
CA ASP A 234 -9.84 1.54 6.03
C ASP A 234 -9.51 1.60 4.53
N ILE A 235 -8.90 0.56 3.96
CA ILE A 235 -8.57 0.51 2.53
C ILE A 235 -9.83 0.54 1.65
N ARG A 236 -11.01 0.17 2.17
CA ARG A 236 -12.26 0.17 1.41
C ARG A 236 -12.82 1.58 1.16
N PHE A 237 -12.35 2.58 1.90
CA PHE A 237 -12.85 3.94 1.86
C PHE A 237 -11.89 4.83 1.06
N GLN A 238 -12.15 4.99 -0.24
CA GLN A 238 -11.29 5.74 -1.17
C GLN A 238 -11.05 7.19 -0.75
N GLU A 239 -12.01 7.80 -0.04
CA GLU A 239 -11.94 9.18 0.45
C GLU A 239 -10.74 9.38 1.38
N LEU A 240 -10.45 8.39 2.23
CA LEU A 240 -9.32 8.45 3.16
C LEU A 240 -7.98 8.47 2.40
N ALA A 241 -7.83 7.61 1.39
CA ALA A 241 -6.63 7.61 0.54
C ALA A 241 -6.50 8.91 -0.27
N ALA A 242 -7.63 9.43 -0.78
CA ALA A 242 -7.66 10.70 -1.50
C ALA A 242 -7.28 11.88 -0.59
N ILE A 243 -7.68 11.87 0.68
CA ILE A 243 -7.23 12.85 1.69
C ILE A 243 -5.71 12.74 1.88
N TYR A 244 -5.16 11.54 2.04
CA TYR A 244 -3.71 11.35 2.20
C TYR A 244 -2.92 11.85 0.98
N ALA A 245 -3.40 11.56 -0.24
CA ALA A 245 -2.82 12.09 -1.46
C ALA A 245 -2.87 13.63 -1.52
N ALA A 246 -4.01 14.22 -1.17
CA ALA A 246 -4.19 15.68 -1.12
C ALA A 246 -3.34 16.35 -0.02
N ARG A 247 -2.97 15.61 1.03
CA ARG A 247 -2.03 16.04 2.08
C ARG A 247 -0.57 15.72 1.74
N GLY A 248 -0.28 15.22 0.54
CA GLY A 248 1.07 15.02 0.04
C GLY A 248 1.77 13.76 0.55
N ALA A 249 1.01 12.71 0.88
CA ALA A 249 1.61 11.39 1.09
C ALA A 249 2.36 10.93 -0.18
N HIS A 250 3.39 10.12 0.02
CA HIS A 250 4.12 9.40 -1.04
C HIS A 250 3.79 7.90 -1.01
N LEU A 251 3.49 7.40 0.19
CA LEU A 251 3.22 6.00 0.48
C LEU A 251 1.97 5.91 1.38
N LEU A 252 1.11 4.95 1.10
CA LEU A 252 0.04 4.54 2.01
C LEU A 252 0.40 3.19 2.61
N CYS A 253 0.32 3.06 3.93
CA CYS A 253 0.57 1.80 4.62
C CYS A 253 -0.74 1.30 5.25
N TYR A 254 -1.08 0.04 4.96
CA TYR A 254 -2.24 -0.65 5.51
C TYR A 254 -1.83 -1.99 6.13
N PRO A 255 -1.46 -2.03 7.42
CA PRO A 255 -1.55 -3.28 8.17
C PRO A 255 -2.96 -3.82 8.07
N GLY A 256 -3.15 -5.08 7.70
CA GLY A 256 -4.50 -5.63 7.58
C GLY A 256 -4.56 -7.14 7.43
N ALA A 257 -5.56 -7.75 8.07
CA ALA A 257 -5.84 -9.17 7.97
C ALA A 257 -7.17 -9.38 7.23
N PHE A 258 -7.18 -9.45 5.90
CA PHE A 258 -8.38 -9.88 5.17
C PHE A 258 -8.63 -11.37 5.41
N ASN A 259 -9.88 -11.81 5.40
CA ASN A 259 -10.22 -13.23 5.56
C ASN A 259 -10.30 -13.97 4.22
N MET A 260 -10.48 -15.29 4.27
CA MET A 260 -10.62 -16.18 3.11
C MET A 260 -11.81 -15.91 2.19
N THR A 261 -12.82 -15.14 2.63
CA THR A 261 -13.95 -14.75 1.78
C THR A 261 -13.65 -13.47 1.01
N THR A 262 -13.14 -12.44 1.70
CA THR A 262 -12.91 -11.12 1.08
C THR A 262 -11.53 -10.99 0.45
N GLY A 263 -10.54 -11.73 0.93
CA GLY A 263 -9.15 -11.69 0.47
C GLY A 263 -9.01 -11.96 -1.03
N PRO A 264 -9.45 -13.13 -1.53
CA PRO A 264 -9.32 -13.51 -2.93
C PRO A 264 -9.94 -12.50 -3.92
N LEU A 265 -10.98 -11.79 -3.49
CA LEU A 265 -11.73 -10.88 -4.36
C LEU A 265 -11.26 -9.43 -4.26
N HIS A 266 -10.88 -8.98 -3.06
CA HIS A 266 -10.75 -7.56 -2.77
C HIS A 266 -9.35 -7.14 -2.33
N TRP A 267 -8.52 -8.04 -1.82
CA TRP A 267 -7.21 -7.64 -1.28
C TRP A 267 -6.34 -6.96 -2.33
N GLU A 268 -6.09 -7.65 -3.46
CA GLU A 268 -5.27 -7.10 -4.54
C GLU A 268 -5.98 -5.94 -5.28
N LEU A 269 -7.29 -6.07 -5.50
CA LEU A 269 -8.05 -5.05 -6.21
C LEU A 269 -7.99 -3.69 -5.49
N LEU A 270 -8.22 -3.68 -4.18
CA LEU A 270 -8.30 -2.44 -3.41
C LEU A 270 -6.93 -1.75 -3.33
N GLN A 271 -5.85 -2.47 -3.05
CA GLN A 271 -4.50 -1.88 -3.02
C GLN A 271 -4.13 -1.24 -4.37
N ARG A 272 -4.43 -1.92 -5.48
CA ARG A 272 -4.14 -1.42 -6.83
C ARG A 272 -4.98 -0.20 -7.16
N ALA A 273 -6.25 -0.20 -6.79
CA ALA A 273 -7.12 0.96 -6.94
C ALA A 273 -6.58 2.17 -6.17
N ARG A 274 -6.22 2.01 -4.88
CA ARG A 274 -5.65 3.11 -4.08
C ARG A 274 -4.36 3.65 -4.69
N ALA A 275 -3.46 2.77 -5.14
CA ALA A 275 -2.21 3.18 -5.75
C ALA A 275 -2.43 3.95 -7.06
N ALA A 276 -3.26 3.41 -7.96
CA ALA A 276 -3.52 3.99 -9.28
C ALA A 276 -4.29 5.31 -9.22
N ASP A 277 -5.35 5.39 -8.39
CA ASP A 277 -6.22 6.56 -8.30
C ASP A 277 -5.56 7.73 -7.56
N CYS A 278 -4.70 7.42 -6.58
CA CYS A 278 -3.98 8.42 -5.81
C CYS A 278 -2.59 8.74 -6.37
N GLN A 279 -2.08 7.94 -7.32
CA GLN A 279 -0.73 8.02 -7.88
C GLN A 279 0.35 7.92 -6.79
N LEU A 280 0.18 6.97 -5.87
CA LEU A 280 1.05 6.73 -4.71
C LEU A 280 1.52 5.28 -4.67
N TYR A 281 2.59 5.01 -3.92
CA TYR A 281 2.86 3.64 -3.48
C TYR A 281 1.83 3.20 -2.43
N VAL A 282 1.51 1.90 -2.42
CA VAL A 282 0.68 1.28 -1.39
C VAL A 282 1.36 0.03 -0.87
N ALA A 283 1.56 -0.05 0.45
CA ALA A 283 2.11 -1.21 1.14
C ALA A 283 1.05 -1.81 2.07
N THR A 284 0.78 -3.10 1.91
CA THR A 284 -0.12 -3.87 2.77
C THR A 284 0.66 -4.98 3.48
N CYS A 285 0.40 -5.19 4.77
CA CYS A 285 1.01 -6.28 5.51
C CYS A 285 -0.03 -7.05 6.30
N SER A 286 -0.13 -8.34 6.02
CA SER A 286 -1.06 -9.28 6.64
C SER A 286 -0.32 -10.23 7.58
N PRO A 287 -0.99 -10.75 8.63
CA PRO A 287 -0.52 -11.96 9.29
C PRO A 287 -0.46 -13.12 8.28
N ALA A 288 0.40 -14.10 8.56
CA ALA A 288 0.40 -15.38 7.87
C ALA A 288 -0.91 -16.13 8.14
N ARG A 289 -1.29 -17.01 7.21
CA ARG A 289 -2.51 -17.80 7.33
C ARG A 289 -2.30 -18.92 8.35
N ASP A 290 -3.14 -18.91 9.38
CA ASP A 290 -3.30 -20.03 10.31
C ASP A 290 -4.69 -20.65 10.14
N GLY A 291 -4.74 -21.90 9.69
CA GLY A 291 -5.97 -22.66 9.52
C GLY A 291 -6.64 -23.08 10.84
N GLY A 292 -5.90 -23.04 11.97
CA GLY A 292 -6.43 -23.32 13.31
C GLY A 292 -7.02 -22.09 14.01
N SER A 293 -6.80 -20.88 13.47
CA SER A 293 -7.31 -19.63 14.03
C SER A 293 -8.82 -19.48 13.80
N SER A 294 -9.51 -18.86 14.76
CA SER A 294 -10.92 -18.46 14.60
C SER A 294 -11.12 -17.40 13.51
N TYR A 295 -10.08 -16.62 13.24
CA TYR A 295 -10.00 -15.69 12.12
C TYR A 295 -8.85 -16.10 11.19
N VAL A 296 -9.19 -16.74 10.07
CA VAL A 296 -8.21 -17.23 9.10
C VAL A 296 -7.84 -16.11 8.13
N ALA A 297 -6.63 -15.57 8.30
CA ALA A 297 -6.08 -14.51 7.45
C ALA A 297 -5.78 -15.01 6.02
N TRP A 298 -5.93 -14.11 5.06
CA TRP A 298 -5.63 -14.33 3.66
C TRP A 298 -4.12 -14.44 3.42
N GLY A 299 -3.33 -13.58 4.06
CA GLY A 299 -1.89 -13.43 3.78
C GLY A 299 -1.66 -12.42 2.65
N HIS A 300 -0.71 -12.73 1.77
CA HIS A 300 -0.39 -11.95 0.56
C HIS A 300 -0.02 -10.48 0.82
N SER A 301 0.83 -10.24 1.84
CA SER A 301 1.46 -8.92 2.03
C SER A 301 2.10 -8.41 0.74
N THR A 302 1.77 -7.19 0.32
CA THR A 302 2.04 -6.71 -1.04
C THR A 302 2.52 -5.26 -1.04
N LEU A 303 3.44 -4.95 -1.96
CA LEU A 303 3.77 -3.58 -2.35
C LEU A 303 3.28 -3.32 -3.78
N VAL A 304 2.55 -2.23 -3.95
CA VAL A 304 2.02 -1.77 -5.23
C VAL A 304 2.64 -0.42 -5.60
N GLY A 305 3.03 -0.27 -6.85
CA GLY A 305 3.58 0.96 -7.41
C GLY A 305 2.52 1.97 -7.88
N PRO A 306 2.93 3.21 -8.21
CA PRO A 306 2.01 4.30 -8.57
C PRO A 306 1.19 4.12 -9.85
N PHE A 307 1.53 3.13 -10.70
CA PHE A 307 0.71 2.75 -11.87
C PHE A 307 -0.33 1.67 -11.53
N GLY A 308 -0.38 1.21 -10.27
CA GLY A 308 -1.24 0.09 -9.84
C GLY A 308 -0.65 -1.28 -10.16
N GLU A 309 0.65 -1.34 -10.47
CA GLU A 309 1.41 -2.56 -10.69
C GLU A 309 1.82 -3.21 -9.36
N VAL A 310 1.63 -4.51 -9.22
CA VAL A 310 2.14 -5.26 -8.07
C VAL A 310 3.64 -5.45 -8.24
N LEU A 311 4.44 -4.84 -7.36
CA LEU A 311 5.90 -4.91 -7.40
C LEU A 311 6.43 -6.16 -6.72
N MET A 312 5.70 -6.63 -5.70
CA MET A 312 6.02 -7.83 -4.91
C MET A 312 4.78 -8.26 -4.13
N THR A 313 4.60 -9.56 -3.93
CA THR A 313 3.58 -10.13 -3.03
C THR A 313 4.14 -11.37 -2.36
N THR A 314 3.79 -11.60 -1.10
CA THR A 314 3.97 -12.92 -0.48
C THR A 314 2.89 -13.88 -0.98
N GLU A 315 3.08 -15.16 -0.66
CA GLU A 315 1.97 -16.11 -0.56
C GLU A 315 1.31 -15.99 0.82
N HIS A 316 0.75 -17.08 1.36
CA HIS A 316 0.03 -17.10 2.62
C HIS A 316 0.86 -17.56 3.83
N GLU A 317 2.07 -18.08 3.61
CA GLU A 317 2.97 -18.51 4.69
C GLU A 317 3.72 -17.33 5.31
N GLU A 318 4.31 -17.54 6.48
CA GLU A 318 5.19 -16.55 7.09
C GLU A 318 6.36 -16.21 6.17
N THR A 319 6.52 -14.92 5.87
CA THR A 319 7.56 -14.45 4.95
C THR A 319 7.83 -12.98 5.20
N THR A 320 9.10 -12.62 5.34
CA THR A 320 9.52 -11.22 5.27
C THR A 320 10.07 -10.94 3.89
N LEU A 321 9.48 -9.96 3.20
CA LEU A 321 9.99 -9.48 1.92
C LEU A 321 10.60 -8.10 2.06
N VAL A 322 11.60 -7.80 1.23
CA VAL A 322 12.27 -6.49 1.17
C VAL A 322 12.32 -6.04 -0.29
N ALA A 323 11.89 -4.81 -0.58
CA ALA A 323 11.99 -4.22 -1.91
C ALA A 323 12.37 -2.74 -1.87
N GLU A 324 12.85 -2.24 -3.01
CA GLU A 324 13.16 -0.84 -3.22
C GLU A 324 11.91 -0.05 -3.63
N ILE A 325 11.71 1.10 -3.00
CA ILE A 325 10.79 2.16 -3.43
C ILE A 325 11.64 3.24 -4.13
N ASP A 326 11.14 3.76 -5.25
CA ASP A 326 11.74 4.87 -5.99
C ASP A 326 10.68 5.96 -6.24
N TYR A 327 10.74 7.05 -5.49
CA TYR A 327 9.75 8.12 -5.62
C TYR A 327 9.85 8.92 -6.92
N SER A 328 10.91 8.76 -7.71
CA SER A 328 10.93 9.33 -9.07
C SER A 328 9.81 8.75 -9.95
N VAL A 329 9.33 7.54 -9.64
CA VAL A 329 8.21 6.89 -10.33
C VAL A 329 6.87 7.62 -10.07
N ILE A 330 6.69 8.22 -8.89
CA ILE A 330 5.50 9.05 -8.60
C ILE A 330 5.48 10.26 -9.53
N GLU A 331 6.61 10.95 -9.67
CA GLU A 331 6.70 12.15 -10.51
C GLU A 331 6.53 11.81 -11.99
N GLN A 332 7.11 10.69 -12.45
CA GLN A 332 6.85 10.16 -13.78
C GLN A 332 5.36 9.88 -14.00
N ARG A 333 4.71 9.19 -13.05
CA ARG A 333 3.30 8.84 -13.09
C ARG A 333 2.40 10.07 -13.22
N ARG A 334 2.67 11.11 -12.41
CA ARG A 334 1.94 12.40 -12.40
C ARG A 334 2.19 13.21 -13.67
N THR A 335 3.39 13.10 -14.25
CA THR A 335 3.70 13.73 -15.54
C THR A 335 2.92 13.07 -16.68
N TYR A 336 2.86 11.73 -16.70
CA TYR A 336 2.19 10.99 -17.78
C TYR A 336 0.67 11.07 -17.72
N LEU A 337 0.06 11.02 -16.53
CA LEU A 337 -1.37 11.24 -16.35
C LEU A 337 -1.60 12.31 -15.25
N PRO A 338 -1.70 13.60 -15.63
CA PRO A 338 -1.77 14.70 -14.67
C PRO A 338 -3.19 14.90 -14.11
N PHE A 339 -3.66 13.96 -13.29
CA PHE A 339 -5.02 13.98 -12.73
C PHE A 339 -5.34 15.29 -12.01
N GLN A 340 -4.38 15.87 -11.29
CA GLN A 340 -4.57 17.15 -10.59
C GLN A 340 -4.97 18.30 -11.51
N LYS A 341 -4.51 18.30 -12.77
CA LYS A 341 -4.89 19.31 -13.78
C LYS A 341 -6.25 19.05 -14.42
N GLN A 342 -6.84 17.88 -14.17
CA GLN A 342 -8.05 17.39 -14.85
C GLN A 342 -9.24 17.19 -13.91
N ARG A 343 -9.04 17.28 -12.59
CA ARG A 343 -10.13 17.20 -11.60
C ARG A 343 -11.11 18.37 -11.79
N ARG A 344 -12.40 18.08 -11.66
CA ARG A 344 -13.51 19.03 -11.83
C ARG A 344 -14.03 19.51 -10.47
N GLY A 345 -13.22 20.28 -9.73
CA GLY A 345 -13.62 20.89 -8.45
C GLY A 345 -14.79 21.86 -8.55
N ASP A 346 -15.12 22.31 -9.76
CA ASP A 346 -16.34 23.04 -10.09
C ASP A 346 -17.61 22.16 -10.05
N LEU A 347 -17.48 20.84 -10.20
CA LEU A 347 -18.59 19.88 -10.16
C LEU A 347 -18.63 19.05 -8.87
N TYR A 348 -17.47 18.63 -8.36
CA TYR A 348 -17.37 17.81 -7.16
C TYR A 348 -16.11 18.14 -6.37
N GLN A 349 -16.18 18.08 -5.04
CA GLN A 349 -15.04 18.36 -4.17
C GLN A 349 -14.89 17.27 -3.12
N LEU A 350 -13.63 16.92 -2.84
CA LEU A 350 -13.29 16.15 -1.65
C LEU A 350 -13.13 17.12 -0.48
N VAL A 351 -13.94 16.93 0.57
CA VAL A 351 -13.92 17.79 1.75
C VAL A 351 -13.11 17.15 2.87
N ASP A 352 -11.96 17.73 3.16
CA ASP A 352 -11.15 17.41 4.34
C ASP A 352 -11.59 18.28 5.52
N VAL A 353 -12.51 17.75 6.33
CA VAL A 353 -13.17 18.48 7.43
C VAL A 353 -12.18 18.98 8.47
N GLU A 354 -11.20 18.17 8.86
CA GLU A 354 -10.17 18.53 9.85
C GLU A 354 -9.28 19.68 9.35
N ARG A 355 -8.97 19.71 8.05
CA ARG A 355 -8.20 20.81 7.46
C ARG A 355 -9.01 22.11 7.38
N LEU A 356 -10.33 22.04 7.19
CA LEU A 356 -11.21 23.21 7.19
C LEU A 356 -11.28 23.85 8.58
N THR A 357 -11.44 23.05 9.64
CA THR A 357 -11.51 23.55 11.01
C THR A 357 -10.19 24.19 11.47
N CYS A 358 -9.04 23.64 11.08
CA CYS A 358 -7.73 24.22 11.38
C CYS A 358 -7.46 25.58 10.70
N LYS A 359 -8.13 25.88 9.58
CA LYS A 359 -8.04 27.20 8.94
C LYS A 359 -8.90 28.27 9.61
N GLY A 360 -9.93 27.89 10.37
CA GLY A 360 -10.80 28.79 11.13
C GLY A 360 -10.25 29.22 12.50
N ALA A 361 -9.12 28.66 12.93
CA ALA A 361 -8.48 28.93 14.21
C ALA A 361 -7.30 29.92 14.13
N LYS A 362 -7.24 30.74 13.07
CA LYS A 362 -6.25 31.82 12.91
C LYS A 362 -6.88 33.18 13.02
#